data_AF-A0A8I0B638-F1
#
_entry.id   AF-A0A8I0B638-F1
#
_cell.length_a   1.000
_cell.length_b   1.000
_cell.length_c   1.000
_cell.angle_alpha   90.00
_cell.angle_beta   90.00
_cell.angle_gamma   90.00
#
_symmetry.space_group_name_H-M   'P 1'
#
loop_
_entity.id
_entity.type
_entity.pdbx_description
1 polymer ?
#
loop_
_entity_poly.entity_id
_entity_poly.type
_entity_poly.pdbx_seq_one_letter_code
_entity_poly.pdbx_strand_id
1 'polypeptide(L)'
;MKTTLFRNLLATLVALFAALLALPQPVQAQTKNTITIDGFKKEILSTDFQKDPNDKHGFMVFFFLSEDKNEFLGIMGNEKLHAFYDSFPLDRYESKHLGKSYWGIAYQKKGKILFQSSGHPDLGRVHFRRGELRIDGHPRPDRSVCSFQLWDGEIIDAKHGDGKKHTLSIDYRHDREAPTAGKLNVGTVDKTSISLSWTPATDEVTPADKMHYVVEYQRMGGHGWMMLPVKSATSYTIKELTPDTEYRVNIRALDESGNYIRYDEQTITTKSETTIYDLKIAGTEVTSANCKDLSVIDGVSGTVTYDPDTKTLTLDNATIKTTETKSWGHCISNQINGLNIHLIGNNAFTSEQSGLIYNDDDKQMTFTGEGKLTLSSGLTVPEGFRYGIRNRGHILVKDCHLEISTEGSALLRGTWEFDNCHVRAKGNAEGSIVHLKAEPTFKGCSITSPQHTVWKSVGAEYFLQDADGKNVTDWVEISTKPTSAQALRTDAPTRCGIFTLTGVRLDTSFNRLPAGVYIVDGKKMVKP
;
A
#
# COMPACT_ATOMS: atom_id res chain seq x y z
N MET A 1 6.48 11.83 60.00
CA MET A 1 5.34 12.78 60.18
C MET A 1 4.40 12.87 58.97
N LYS A 2 4.50 12.00 57.94
CA LYS A 2 3.60 12.02 56.75
C LYS A 2 2.57 10.89 56.67
N THR A 3 2.62 9.92 57.58
CA THR A 3 1.67 8.78 57.65
C THR A 3 0.44 9.05 58.53
N THR A 4 0.48 10.10 59.35
CA THR A 4 -0.60 10.41 60.31
C THR A 4 -1.67 11.39 59.78
N LEU A 5 -1.43 12.05 58.64
CA LEU A 5 -2.42 12.97 58.03
C LEU A 5 -3.49 12.24 57.19
N PHE A 6 -3.20 11.05 56.65
CA PHE A 6 -4.17 10.26 55.88
C PHE A 6 -5.27 9.61 56.76
N ARG A 7 -4.97 9.36 58.04
CA ARG A 7 -5.97 8.92 59.03
C ARG A 7 -6.99 10.03 59.35
N ASN A 8 -6.58 11.29 59.21
CA ASN A 8 -7.40 12.44 59.59
C ASN A 8 -8.14 13.09 58.41
N LEU A 9 -7.75 12.88 57.14
CA LEU A 9 -8.49 13.53 56.05
C LEU A 9 -9.90 12.95 55.82
N LEU A 10 -10.12 11.65 56.00
CA LEU A 10 -11.46 11.04 55.94
C LEU A 10 -12.22 11.09 57.28
N ALA A 11 -11.53 11.12 58.42
CA ALA A 11 -12.18 11.10 59.75
C ALA A 11 -12.46 12.51 60.33
N THR A 12 -11.75 13.56 59.89
CA THR A 12 -11.95 14.93 60.40
C THR A 12 -12.77 15.84 59.48
N LEU A 13 -13.26 15.36 58.32
CA LEU A 13 -14.13 16.12 57.42
C LEU A 13 -15.64 15.85 57.60
N VAL A 14 -16.04 15.13 58.64
CA VAL A 14 -17.46 14.77 58.92
C VAL A 14 -18.06 15.57 60.10
N ALA A 15 -17.33 16.53 60.70
CA ALA A 15 -17.77 17.20 61.94
C ALA A 15 -17.94 18.74 61.84
N LEU A 16 -18.11 19.33 60.65
CA LEU A 16 -18.42 20.76 60.58
C LEU A 16 -19.28 21.15 59.39
N PHE A 17 -20.59 20.90 59.44
CA PHE A 17 -21.58 21.66 58.65
C PHE A 17 -22.92 21.73 59.38
N ALA A 18 -23.03 22.71 60.28
CA ALA A 18 -24.28 23.41 60.52
C ALA A 18 -24.02 24.88 60.21
N ALA A 19 -24.89 25.45 59.37
CA ALA A 19 -24.90 26.84 58.90
C ALA A 19 -23.83 27.24 57.87
N LEU A 20 -24.16 27.08 56.58
CA LEU A 20 -24.08 28.22 55.66
C LEU A 20 -25.16 28.10 54.57
N LEU A 21 -26.02 29.12 54.61
CA LEU A 21 -27.05 29.60 53.69
C LEU A 21 -27.18 28.94 52.31
N ALA A 22 -28.45 28.58 52.04
CA ALA A 22 -29.00 28.31 50.73
C ALA A 22 -28.72 29.44 49.73
N LEU A 23 -28.08 29.07 48.63
CA LEU A 23 -28.40 29.64 47.33
C LEU A 23 -29.07 28.52 46.53
N PRO A 24 -30.22 28.76 45.88
CA PRO A 24 -30.82 27.77 45.01
C PRO A 24 -29.90 27.62 43.81
N GLN A 25 -29.07 26.58 43.80
CA GLN A 25 -28.60 26.06 42.52
C GLN A 25 -29.84 25.58 41.78
N PRO A 26 -29.99 25.87 40.48
CA PRO A 26 -31.11 25.36 39.72
C PRO A 26 -31.10 23.84 39.84
N VAL A 27 -32.15 23.31 40.48
CA VAL A 27 -32.43 21.89 40.53
C VAL A 27 -32.76 21.48 39.10
N GLN A 28 -31.72 21.18 38.32
CA GLN A 28 -31.87 20.51 37.05
C GLN A 28 -32.42 19.13 37.39
N ALA A 29 -33.63 18.84 36.93
CA ALA A 29 -34.31 17.58 37.16
C ALA A 29 -33.41 16.40 36.75
N GLN A 30 -32.72 15.79 37.72
CA GLN A 30 -31.82 14.65 37.53
C GLN A 30 -32.37 13.37 38.15
N THR A 31 -33.58 12.94 37.76
CA THR A 31 -34.13 11.62 38.16
C THR A 31 -33.46 10.42 37.46
N LYS A 32 -32.18 10.53 37.05
CA LYS A 32 -31.47 9.48 36.29
C LYS A 32 -30.15 9.00 36.92
N ASN A 33 -29.46 9.81 37.73
CA ASN A 33 -28.14 9.45 38.28
C ASN A 33 -28.28 8.59 39.54
N THR A 34 -27.67 7.41 39.53
CA THR A 34 -27.93 6.41 40.57
C THR A 34 -26.68 5.66 41.02
N ILE A 35 -26.73 5.20 42.27
CA ILE A 35 -25.77 4.28 42.87
C ILE A 35 -26.56 3.07 43.35
N THR A 36 -26.12 1.86 43.01
CA THR A 36 -26.72 0.62 43.52
C THR A 36 -25.78 -0.01 44.53
N ILE A 37 -26.26 -0.17 45.76
CA ILE A 37 -25.50 -0.80 46.86
C ILE A 37 -26.30 -1.98 47.36
N ASP A 38 -25.68 -3.17 47.38
CA ASP A 38 -26.30 -4.42 47.83
C ASP A 38 -27.65 -4.72 47.15
N GLY A 39 -27.75 -4.40 45.86
CA GLY A 39 -28.97 -4.54 45.06
C GLY A 39 -30.00 -3.42 45.25
N PHE A 40 -29.79 -2.49 46.19
CA PHE A 40 -30.67 -1.34 46.39
C PHE A 40 -30.21 -0.16 45.55
N LYS A 41 -30.98 0.17 44.51
CA LYS A 41 -30.78 1.35 43.68
C LYS A 41 -31.18 2.61 44.44
N LYS A 42 -30.28 3.58 44.52
CA LYS A 42 -30.43 4.86 45.22
C LYS A 42 -30.19 6.00 44.23
N GLU A 43 -30.99 7.04 44.35
CA GLU A 43 -30.79 8.29 43.60
C GLU A 43 -29.66 9.11 44.23
N ILE A 44 -28.85 9.75 43.39
CA ILE A 44 -27.86 10.73 43.83
C ILE A 44 -28.57 12.07 43.98
N LEU A 45 -28.73 12.54 45.23
CA LEU A 45 -29.48 13.77 45.54
C LEU A 45 -28.65 15.03 45.35
N SER A 46 -27.34 14.95 45.60
CA SER A 46 -26.40 16.05 45.33
C SER A 46 -24.96 15.53 45.24
N THR A 47 -24.08 16.35 44.66
CA THR A 47 -22.67 16.05 44.51
C THR A 47 -21.79 17.16 45.08
N ASP A 48 -20.62 16.82 45.59
CA ASP A 48 -19.58 17.78 45.99
C ASP A 48 -18.23 17.39 45.39
N PHE A 49 -17.70 18.25 44.52
CA PHE A 49 -16.42 18.06 43.84
C PHE A 49 -15.35 18.91 44.51
N GLN A 50 -14.23 18.29 44.88
CA GLN A 50 -13.15 18.91 45.62
C GLN A 50 -11.79 18.61 44.97
N LYS A 51 -10.82 19.49 45.22
CA LYS A 51 -9.41 19.26 44.85
C LYS A 51 -8.71 18.48 45.96
N ASP A 52 -7.82 17.55 45.60
CA ASP A 52 -6.87 17.03 46.57
C ASP A 52 -5.81 18.11 46.86
N PRO A 53 -5.66 18.60 48.10
CA PRO A 53 -4.68 19.64 48.41
C PRO A 53 -3.22 19.16 48.24
N ASN A 54 -2.97 17.85 48.18
CA ASN A 54 -1.63 17.27 48.06
C ASN A 54 -1.27 16.86 46.63
N ASP A 55 -2.21 16.94 45.69
CA ASP A 55 -2.00 16.60 44.29
C ASP A 55 -2.67 17.64 43.37
N LYS A 56 -1.85 18.34 42.58
CA LYS A 56 -2.32 19.35 41.63
C LYS A 56 -3.32 18.84 40.59
N HIS A 57 -3.38 17.52 40.37
CA HIS A 57 -4.28 16.82 39.45
C HIS A 57 -5.25 15.90 40.22
N GLY A 58 -5.21 15.91 41.55
CA GLY A 58 -6.04 15.08 42.40
C GLY A 58 -7.43 15.67 42.59
N PHE A 59 -8.40 14.77 42.76
CA PHE A 59 -9.80 15.09 42.96
C PHE A 59 -10.42 14.21 44.05
N MET A 60 -11.48 14.72 44.66
CA MET A 60 -12.40 13.97 45.53
C MET A 60 -13.83 14.35 45.13
N VAL A 61 -14.72 13.36 45.03
CA VAL A 61 -16.13 13.55 44.70
C VAL A 61 -16.96 12.82 45.74
N PHE A 62 -17.98 13.50 46.27
CA PHE A 62 -18.96 12.90 47.17
C PHE A 62 -20.32 12.85 46.48
N PHE A 63 -20.90 11.66 46.37
CA PHE A 63 -22.27 11.43 45.93
C PHE A 63 -23.16 11.24 47.15
N PHE A 64 -23.99 12.23 47.47
CA PHE A 64 -24.90 12.18 48.61
C PHE A 64 -26.19 11.46 48.25
N LEU A 65 -26.56 10.48 49.07
CA LEU A 65 -27.71 9.58 48.91
C LEU A 65 -28.81 9.84 49.95
N SER A 66 -28.64 10.88 50.78
CA SER A 66 -29.62 11.37 51.75
C SER A 66 -29.59 12.90 51.85
N GLU A 67 -30.75 13.51 52.14
CA GLU A 67 -30.89 14.99 52.21
C GLU A 67 -30.02 15.59 53.32
N ASP A 68 -29.88 14.88 54.44
CA ASP A 68 -29.03 15.28 55.58
C ASP A 68 -27.53 15.05 55.34
N LYS A 69 -27.16 14.56 54.15
CA LYS A 69 -25.79 14.23 53.74
C LYS A 69 -25.06 13.21 54.63
N ASN A 70 -25.78 12.47 55.47
CA ASN A 70 -25.20 11.42 56.34
C ASN A 70 -25.05 10.06 55.66
N GLU A 71 -25.54 9.88 54.43
CA GLU A 71 -25.32 8.72 53.58
C GLU A 71 -24.67 9.17 52.26
N PHE A 72 -23.45 8.74 51.99
CA PHE A 72 -22.73 9.13 50.78
C PHE A 72 -21.69 8.10 50.32
N LEU A 73 -21.37 8.14 49.02
CA LEU A 73 -20.22 7.46 48.42
C LEU A 73 -19.16 8.50 48.04
N GLY A 74 -17.96 8.37 48.60
CA GLY A 74 -16.80 9.19 48.25
C GLY A 74 -15.88 8.45 47.27
N ILE A 75 -15.42 9.15 46.23
CA ILE A 75 -14.43 8.67 45.26
C ILE A 75 -13.30 9.68 45.16
N MET A 76 -12.05 9.20 45.17
CA MET A 76 -10.86 10.03 44.97
C MET A 76 -9.97 9.45 43.88
N GLY A 77 -9.14 10.28 43.26
CA GLY A 77 -8.19 9.86 42.25
C GLY A 77 -7.39 11.02 41.67
N ASN A 78 -6.68 10.77 40.58
CA ASN A 78 -5.91 11.75 39.81
C ASN A 78 -6.47 11.82 38.38
N GLU A 79 -6.79 13.04 37.90
CA GLU A 79 -7.42 13.27 36.60
C GLU A 79 -6.61 12.64 35.45
N LYS A 80 -5.27 12.67 35.53
CA LYS A 80 -4.39 12.18 34.46
C LYS A 80 -4.14 10.67 34.51
N LEU A 81 -4.40 10.05 35.66
CA LEU A 81 -4.21 8.61 35.85
C LEU A 81 -5.51 7.82 35.76
N HIS A 82 -6.65 8.45 36.06
CA HIS A 82 -7.92 7.76 36.23
C HIS A 82 -9.05 8.31 35.35
N ALA A 83 -8.97 9.55 34.83
CA ALA A 83 -10.01 10.17 34.01
C ALA A 83 -9.57 10.33 32.54
N PHE A 84 -9.43 9.21 31.82
CA PHE A 84 -8.89 9.17 30.45
C PHE A 84 -9.74 8.36 29.46
N TYR A 85 -11.05 8.29 29.69
CA TYR A 85 -12.03 7.62 28.81
C TYR A 85 -11.87 6.10 28.67
N ASP A 86 -11.18 5.49 29.63
CA ASP A 86 -10.97 4.06 29.72
C ASP A 86 -11.30 3.54 31.12
N SER A 87 -11.67 2.27 31.20
CA SER A 87 -11.94 1.60 32.47
C SER A 87 -10.66 1.08 33.09
N PHE A 88 -10.59 1.12 34.43
CA PHE A 88 -9.51 0.51 35.18
C PHE A 88 -10.04 -0.42 36.29
N PRO A 89 -9.31 -1.51 36.57
CA PRO A 89 -9.71 -2.55 37.50
C PRO A 89 -9.54 -2.09 38.95
N LEU A 90 -10.49 -2.45 39.81
CA LEU A 90 -10.45 -2.16 41.25
C LEU A 90 -9.97 -3.34 42.11
N ASP A 91 -9.65 -4.48 41.48
CA ASP A 91 -9.31 -5.75 42.11
C ASP A 91 -7.83 -5.92 42.47
N ARG A 92 -7.04 -4.87 42.27
CA ARG A 92 -5.60 -4.85 42.49
C ARG A 92 -5.12 -3.46 42.88
N TYR A 93 -3.95 -3.42 43.51
CA TYR A 93 -3.26 -2.16 43.76
C TYR A 93 -2.71 -1.57 42.46
N GLU A 94 -2.61 -0.25 42.42
CA GLU A 94 -1.88 0.45 41.38
C GLU A 94 -0.37 0.25 41.54
N SER A 95 0.35 0.39 40.42
CA SER A 95 1.80 0.56 40.45
C SER A 95 2.18 1.77 41.30
N LYS A 96 3.23 1.64 42.11
CA LYS A 96 3.69 2.73 42.96
C LYS A 96 4.06 3.96 42.14
N HIS A 97 3.51 5.10 42.53
CA HIS A 97 3.87 6.41 42.02
C HIS A 97 4.01 7.41 43.18
N LEU A 98 4.80 8.46 42.94
CA LEU A 98 5.11 9.48 43.93
C LEU A 98 4.33 10.77 43.65
N GLY A 99 3.73 11.32 44.71
CA GLY A 99 3.09 12.65 44.67
C GLY A 99 1.83 12.74 43.82
N LYS A 100 1.22 11.60 43.47
CA LYS A 100 -0.08 11.55 42.79
C LYS A 100 -1.08 10.75 43.64
N SER A 101 -2.35 11.12 43.56
CA SER A 101 -3.42 10.46 44.30
C SER A 101 -3.75 9.13 43.64
N TYR A 102 -3.73 8.07 44.45
CA TYR A 102 -4.27 6.77 44.10
C TYR A 102 -5.80 6.83 44.07
N TRP A 103 -6.45 5.89 43.40
CA TRP A 103 -7.89 5.75 43.50
C TRP A 103 -8.28 5.33 44.91
N GLY A 104 -9.45 5.81 45.34
CA GLY A 104 -10.04 5.44 46.62
C GLY A 104 -11.55 5.54 46.54
N ILE A 105 -12.24 4.60 47.19
CA ILE A 105 -13.71 4.53 47.23
C ILE A 105 -14.13 4.22 48.66
N ALA A 106 -15.05 4.99 49.23
CA ALA A 106 -15.59 4.77 50.56
C ALA A 106 -17.09 5.02 50.60
N TYR A 107 -17.84 4.11 51.23
CA TYR A 107 -19.27 4.27 51.46
C TYR A 107 -19.53 4.45 52.96
N GLN A 108 -20.24 5.53 53.30
CA GLN A 108 -20.60 5.88 54.66
C GLN A 108 -22.11 6.02 54.80
N LYS A 109 -22.65 5.55 55.93
CA LYS A 109 -24.06 5.72 56.30
C LYS A 109 -24.19 5.96 57.79
N LYS A 110 -24.88 7.05 58.17
CA LYS A 110 -25.15 7.44 59.57
C LYS A 110 -23.87 7.48 60.42
N GLY A 111 -22.81 8.10 59.88
CA GLY A 111 -21.52 8.25 60.55
C GLY A 111 -20.68 6.97 60.66
N LYS A 112 -21.11 5.85 60.06
CA LYS A 112 -20.34 4.60 60.01
C LYS A 112 -19.85 4.34 58.60
N ILE A 113 -18.56 4.03 58.47
CA ILE A 113 -17.97 3.54 57.21
C ILE A 113 -18.33 2.06 57.08
N LEU A 114 -19.04 1.70 56.00
CA LEU A 114 -19.44 0.33 55.73
C LEU A 114 -18.33 -0.41 54.97
N PHE A 115 -17.71 0.26 54.01
CA PHE A 115 -16.49 -0.22 53.36
C PHE A 115 -15.63 0.94 52.88
N GLN A 116 -14.32 0.70 52.80
CA GLN A 116 -13.39 1.60 52.13
C GLN A 116 -12.26 0.83 51.43
N SER A 117 -11.86 1.33 50.27
CA SER A 117 -10.90 0.69 49.39
C SER A 117 -9.93 1.71 48.82
N SER A 118 -8.71 1.28 48.49
CA SER A 118 -7.76 2.12 47.78
C SER A 118 -6.80 1.31 46.93
N GLY A 119 -6.39 1.89 45.79
CA GLY A 119 -5.32 1.39 44.94
C GLY A 119 -3.93 1.53 45.54
N HIS A 120 -3.78 2.22 46.68
CA HIS A 120 -2.47 2.47 47.29
C HIS A 120 -1.94 1.21 48.02
N PRO A 121 -0.79 0.64 47.59
CA PRO A 121 -0.29 -0.62 48.15
C PRO A 121 0.20 -0.53 49.61
N ASP A 122 0.58 0.66 50.09
CA ASP A 122 1.22 0.84 51.41
C ASP A 122 0.24 1.35 52.50
N LEU A 123 -1.02 1.67 52.15
CA LEU A 123 -2.01 2.17 53.12
C LEU A 123 -2.70 1.04 53.92
N GLY A 124 -2.47 -0.22 53.57
CA GLY A 124 -3.08 -1.36 54.24
C GLY A 124 -4.60 -1.48 54.05
N ARG A 125 -5.18 -0.72 53.11
CA ARG A 125 -6.58 -0.81 52.68
C ARG A 125 -6.79 -2.06 51.84
N VAL A 126 -7.98 -2.64 51.91
CA VAL A 126 -8.38 -3.71 50.98
C VAL A 126 -8.64 -3.11 49.60
N HIS A 127 -8.55 -3.94 48.56
CA HIS A 127 -9.06 -3.64 47.23
C HIS A 127 -10.40 -4.36 47.02
N PHE A 128 -11.12 -4.04 45.94
CA PHE A 128 -12.32 -4.81 45.58
C PHE A 128 -11.90 -6.25 45.21
N ARG A 129 -12.84 -7.19 45.22
CA ARG A 129 -12.62 -8.54 44.68
C ARG A 129 -12.78 -8.59 43.17
N ARG A 130 -13.64 -7.71 42.65
CA ARG A 130 -13.88 -7.46 41.23
C ARG A 130 -14.57 -6.12 41.07
N GLY A 131 -14.56 -5.60 39.85
CA GLY A 131 -15.20 -4.36 39.46
C GLY A 131 -14.26 -3.49 38.64
N GLU A 132 -14.83 -2.78 37.68
CA GLU A 132 -14.11 -1.83 36.83
C GLU A 132 -14.76 -0.47 36.99
N LEU A 133 -13.91 0.55 37.22
CA LEU A 133 -14.31 1.94 37.31
C LEU A 133 -13.86 2.66 36.06
N ARG A 134 -14.78 3.39 35.43
CA ARG A 134 -14.51 4.32 34.36
C ARG A 134 -14.85 5.73 34.83
N ILE A 135 -13.96 6.67 34.52
CA ILE A 135 -14.14 8.08 34.80
C ILE A 135 -13.83 8.84 33.51
N ASP A 136 -14.79 9.64 33.06
CA ASP A 136 -14.67 10.43 31.84
C ASP A 136 -14.72 11.92 32.18
N GLY A 137 -14.09 12.76 31.35
CA GLY A 137 -14.12 14.22 31.50
C GLY A 137 -13.29 14.78 32.65
N HIS A 138 -13.80 15.85 33.27
CA HIS A 138 -13.08 16.67 34.23
C HIS A 138 -13.70 16.61 35.64
N PRO A 139 -13.30 15.64 36.49
CA PRO A 139 -13.91 15.39 37.81
C PRO A 139 -13.45 16.37 38.91
N ARG A 140 -13.07 17.60 38.56
CA ARG A 140 -12.59 18.63 39.51
C ARG A 140 -13.49 19.86 39.51
N PRO A 141 -13.57 20.59 40.64
CA PRO A 141 -14.56 21.65 40.84
C PRO A 141 -14.48 22.81 39.84
N ASP A 142 -13.35 23.02 39.18
CA ASP A 142 -13.20 24.06 38.16
C ASP A 142 -14.00 23.79 36.88
N ARG A 143 -14.50 22.55 36.67
CA ARG A 143 -15.42 22.24 35.57
C ARG A 143 -16.54 21.28 35.94
N SER A 144 -16.24 20.18 36.63
CA SER A 144 -17.19 19.17 37.09
C SER A 144 -18.09 18.53 36.01
N VAL A 145 -17.71 18.66 34.73
CA VAL A 145 -18.37 17.98 33.61
C VAL A 145 -17.64 16.66 33.41
N CYS A 146 -18.25 15.58 33.87
CA CYS A 146 -17.64 14.25 33.94
C CYS A 146 -18.70 13.16 34.10
N SER A 147 -18.27 11.92 33.99
CA SER A 147 -19.06 10.75 34.38
C SER A 147 -18.26 9.77 35.22
N PHE A 148 -18.99 8.97 36.01
CA PHE A 148 -18.46 7.87 36.80
C PHE A 148 -19.34 6.66 36.53
N GLN A 149 -18.77 5.60 35.96
CA GLN A 149 -19.43 4.31 35.83
C GLN A 149 -18.63 3.23 36.53
N LEU A 150 -19.32 2.41 37.32
CA LEU A 150 -18.72 1.24 37.96
C LEU A 150 -19.66 0.06 37.77
N TRP A 151 -19.12 -1.04 37.24
CA TRP A 151 -19.87 -2.27 36.99
C TRP A 151 -19.40 -3.39 37.92
N ASP A 152 -20.38 -4.09 38.53
CA ASP A 152 -20.20 -5.33 39.29
C ASP A 152 -19.14 -5.29 40.41
N GLY A 153 -18.98 -4.14 41.07
CA GLY A 153 -18.08 -4.01 42.22
C GLY A 153 -18.48 -4.97 43.34
N GLU A 154 -17.52 -5.74 43.86
CA GLU A 154 -17.70 -6.55 45.07
C GLU A 154 -16.55 -6.28 46.05
N ILE A 155 -16.85 -6.09 47.34
CA ILE A 155 -15.84 -5.84 48.38
C ILE A 155 -16.22 -6.51 49.71
N ILE A 156 -15.20 -6.95 50.46
CA ILE A 156 -15.30 -7.29 51.88
C ILE A 156 -14.20 -6.53 52.62
N ASP A 157 -14.56 -5.54 53.43
CA ASP A 157 -13.61 -4.77 54.23
C ASP A 157 -13.73 -5.12 55.72
N ALA A 158 -13.04 -6.18 56.13
CA ALA A 158 -12.95 -6.60 57.54
C ALA A 158 -11.99 -5.75 58.37
N LYS A 159 -11.18 -4.87 57.75
CA LYS A 159 -10.16 -4.10 58.45
C LYS A 159 -10.66 -2.73 58.88
N HIS A 160 -11.43 -2.06 58.03
CA HIS A 160 -11.84 -0.69 58.25
C HIS A 160 -13.30 -0.39 57.87
N GLY A 161 -14.05 -1.42 57.48
CA GLY A 161 -15.48 -1.40 57.23
C GLY A 161 -16.22 -2.25 58.26
N ASP A 162 -17.41 -2.72 57.91
CA ASP A 162 -18.26 -3.54 58.79
C ASP A 162 -17.98 -5.05 58.68
N GLY A 163 -17.02 -5.45 57.84
CA GLY A 163 -16.63 -6.84 57.59
C GLY A 163 -17.62 -7.66 56.77
N LYS A 164 -18.70 -7.07 56.26
CA LYS A 164 -19.68 -7.75 55.40
C LYS A 164 -19.30 -7.64 53.93
N LYS A 165 -19.93 -8.49 53.14
CA LYS A 165 -19.88 -8.38 51.68
C LYS A 165 -20.80 -7.26 51.22
N HIS A 166 -20.24 -6.38 50.40
CA HIS A 166 -20.98 -5.35 49.70
C HIS A 166 -20.82 -5.46 48.18
N THR A 167 -21.88 -5.09 47.45
CA THR A 167 -21.82 -4.89 45.99
C THR A 167 -22.08 -3.44 45.64
N LEU A 168 -21.39 -2.92 44.63
CA LEU A 168 -21.48 -1.53 44.19
C LEU A 168 -21.60 -1.45 42.67
N SER A 169 -22.53 -0.63 42.19
CA SER A 169 -22.57 -0.13 40.81
C SER A 169 -22.86 1.36 40.80
N ILE A 170 -22.27 2.10 39.87
CA ILE A 170 -22.40 3.56 39.75
C ILE A 170 -22.83 3.89 38.32
N ASP A 171 -23.85 4.74 38.18
CA ASP A 171 -24.21 5.39 36.92
C ASP A 171 -24.45 6.87 37.19
N TYR A 172 -23.38 7.65 37.15
CA TYR A 172 -23.41 9.10 37.21
C TYR A 172 -22.89 9.68 35.90
N ARG A 173 -23.67 10.57 35.29
CA ARG A 173 -23.22 11.39 34.17
C ARG A 173 -23.71 12.82 34.37
N HIS A 174 -22.84 13.79 34.15
CA HIS A 174 -23.21 15.20 34.16
C HIS A 174 -24.19 15.48 33.00
N ASP A 175 -23.84 15.00 31.81
CA ASP A 175 -24.66 15.01 30.61
C ASP A 175 -25.02 13.56 30.21
N ARG A 176 -26.20 13.36 29.63
CA ARG A 176 -26.68 12.06 29.13
C ARG A 176 -27.03 12.09 27.65
N GLU A 177 -27.06 13.27 27.04
CA GLU A 177 -27.30 13.40 25.61
C GLU A 177 -25.99 13.17 24.86
N ALA A 178 -26.08 12.60 23.66
CA ALA A 178 -24.91 12.35 22.84
C ALA A 178 -24.60 13.56 21.97
N PRO A 179 -23.32 13.79 21.64
CA PRO A 179 -22.96 14.87 20.72
C PRO A 179 -23.59 14.66 19.35
N THR A 180 -23.78 15.76 18.62
CA THR A 180 -24.18 15.73 17.21
C THR A 180 -22.96 15.59 16.32
N ALA A 181 -22.99 14.61 15.41
CA ALA A 181 -21.88 14.32 14.51
C ALA A 181 -21.62 15.46 13.51
N GLY A 182 -20.34 15.69 13.21
CA GLY A 182 -19.92 16.46 12.06
C GLY A 182 -19.86 15.62 10.77
N LYS A 183 -19.02 16.05 9.83
CA LYS A 183 -18.81 15.38 8.53
C LYS A 183 -17.37 14.90 8.39
N LEU A 184 -17.21 13.61 8.06
CA LEU A 184 -15.93 13.00 7.70
C LEU A 184 -15.62 13.28 6.22
N ASN A 185 -14.39 13.71 5.96
CA ASN A 185 -13.83 13.94 4.62
C ASN A 185 -12.61 13.05 4.43
N VAL A 186 -12.57 12.35 3.29
CA VAL A 186 -11.44 11.52 2.87
C VAL A 186 -10.51 12.38 2.00
N GLY A 187 -9.25 12.48 2.41
CA GLY A 187 -8.20 13.17 1.68
C GLY A 187 -7.42 12.22 0.77
N THR A 188 -6.10 12.40 0.71
CA THR A 188 -5.21 11.54 -0.09
C THR A 188 -5.27 10.09 0.37
N VAL A 189 -5.45 9.20 -0.61
CA VAL A 189 -5.36 7.74 -0.45
C VAL A 189 -4.13 7.26 -1.20
N ASP A 190 -3.23 6.58 -0.48
CA ASP A 190 -2.01 5.99 -1.01
C ASP A 190 -2.03 4.47 -0.81
N LYS A 191 -0.94 3.80 -1.19
CA LYS A 191 -0.84 2.34 -1.07
C LYS A 191 -0.85 1.84 0.37
N THR A 192 -0.36 2.63 1.32
CA THR A 192 -0.21 2.22 2.73
C THR A 192 -0.79 3.25 3.70
N SER A 193 -1.53 4.25 3.21
CA SER A 193 -2.12 5.28 4.08
C SER A 193 -3.38 5.91 3.53
N ILE A 194 -4.23 6.36 4.45
CA ILE A 194 -5.46 7.12 4.18
C ILE A 194 -5.42 8.38 5.05
N SER A 195 -5.48 9.55 4.43
CA SER A 195 -5.60 10.82 5.16
C SER A 195 -7.07 11.19 5.37
N LEU A 196 -7.41 11.58 6.59
CA LEU A 196 -8.77 11.91 7.01
C LEU A 196 -8.79 13.30 7.64
N SER A 197 -9.88 14.02 7.42
CA SER A 197 -10.23 15.24 8.15
C SER A 197 -11.72 15.27 8.42
N TRP A 198 -12.15 15.95 9.47
CA TRP A 198 -13.57 16.04 9.79
C TRP A 198 -13.94 17.40 10.37
N THR A 199 -15.20 17.79 10.19
CA THR A 199 -15.73 18.94 10.92
C THR A 199 -15.96 18.55 12.38
N PRO A 200 -15.68 19.44 13.35
CA PRO A 200 -15.94 19.17 14.75
C PRO A 200 -17.40 18.76 15.02
N ALA A 201 -17.60 17.84 15.96
CA ALA A 201 -18.91 17.56 16.53
C ALA A 201 -19.34 18.72 17.43
N THR A 202 -20.65 18.83 17.65
CA THR A 202 -21.24 19.85 18.51
C THR A 202 -22.05 19.21 19.62
N ASP A 203 -22.10 19.86 20.76
CA ASP A 203 -22.79 19.37 21.96
C ASP A 203 -23.24 20.59 22.80
N GLU A 204 -24.33 20.44 23.54
CA GLU A 204 -24.89 21.52 24.35
C GLU A 204 -24.07 21.85 25.61
N VAL A 205 -23.34 20.87 26.17
CA VAL A 205 -22.53 21.05 27.39
C VAL A 205 -21.04 21.07 27.06
N THR A 206 -20.58 20.20 26.18
CA THR A 206 -19.17 20.01 25.82
C THR A 206 -18.76 20.94 24.67
N PRO A 207 -17.89 21.94 24.90
CA PRO A 207 -17.35 22.79 23.86
C PRO A 207 -16.53 21.99 22.84
N ALA A 208 -16.52 22.46 21.59
CA ALA A 208 -15.86 21.75 20.48
C ALA A 208 -14.36 21.47 20.70
N ASP A 209 -13.63 22.35 21.40
CA ASP A 209 -12.20 22.19 21.70
C ASP A 209 -11.91 21.15 22.80
N LYS A 210 -12.96 20.70 23.49
CA LYS A 210 -12.93 19.67 24.53
C LYS A 210 -13.55 18.35 24.11
N MET A 211 -14.06 18.28 22.88
CA MET A 211 -14.50 17.03 22.28
C MET A 211 -13.32 16.07 22.10
N HIS A 212 -13.55 14.79 22.36
CA HIS A 212 -12.55 13.74 22.18
C HIS A 212 -12.90 12.87 20.97
N TYR A 213 -11.96 12.68 20.05
CA TYR A 213 -12.16 11.85 18.86
C TYR A 213 -11.32 10.58 18.94
N VAL A 214 -11.91 9.51 18.39
CA VAL A 214 -11.24 8.24 18.11
C VAL A 214 -11.47 7.92 16.64
N VAL A 215 -10.39 7.73 15.89
CA VAL A 215 -10.46 7.20 14.53
C VAL A 215 -10.65 5.70 14.63
N GLU A 216 -11.76 5.20 14.10
CA GLU A 216 -12.08 3.78 14.02
C GLU A 216 -11.90 3.31 12.58
N TYR A 217 -11.13 2.24 12.37
CA TYR A 217 -11.06 1.62 11.05
C TYR A 217 -10.97 0.11 11.12
N GLN A 218 -11.41 -0.55 10.05
CA GLN A 218 -11.41 -2.01 9.95
C GLN A 218 -11.11 -2.41 8.52
N ARG A 219 -10.16 -3.35 8.34
CA ARG A 219 -9.98 -4.04 7.06
C ARG A 219 -11.22 -4.85 6.74
N MET A 220 -11.74 -4.73 5.52
CA MET A 220 -12.89 -5.53 5.08
C MET A 220 -12.63 -7.03 5.20
N GLY A 221 -13.53 -7.74 5.88
CA GLY A 221 -13.37 -9.16 6.23
C GLY A 221 -12.40 -9.46 7.38
N GLY A 222 -11.75 -8.44 7.95
CA GLY A 222 -10.89 -8.58 9.13
C GLY A 222 -11.65 -8.64 10.46
N HIS A 223 -10.95 -9.04 11.53
CA HIS A 223 -11.53 -9.14 12.86
C HIS A 223 -11.35 -7.85 13.66
N GLY A 224 -12.47 -7.27 14.13
CA GLY A 224 -12.48 -6.15 15.07
C GLY A 224 -12.12 -4.78 14.45
N TRP A 225 -12.50 -3.73 15.17
CA TRP A 225 -12.14 -2.35 14.82
C TRP A 225 -10.82 -1.97 15.47
N MET A 226 -9.96 -1.32 14.72
CA MET A 226 -8.77 -0.63 15.22
C MET A 226 -9.19 0.75 15.71
N MET A 227 -8.79 1.09 16.93
CA MET A 227 -9.22 2.30 17.64
C MET A 227 -8.01 3.20 17.91
N LEU A 228 -8.00 4.41 17.35
CA LEU A 228 -6.90 5.36 17.48
C LEU A 228 -7.40 6.66 18.14
N PRO A 229 -7.23 6.84 19.46
CA PRO A 229 -7.58 8.08 20.14
C PRO A 229 -6.71 9.23 19.65
N VAL A 230 -7.34 10.32 19.20
CA VAL A 230 -6.64 11.51 18.67
C VAL A 230 -6.96 12.79 19.45
N LYS A 231 -7.61 12.67 20.62
CA LYS A 231 -8.01 13.79 21.49
C LYS A 231 -8.85 14.80 20.69
N SER A 232 -8.57 16.10 20.77
CA SER A 232 -9.32 17.15 20.08
C SER A 232 -8.89 17.41 18.64
N ALA A 233 -8.00 16.59 18.07
CA ALA A 233 -7.61 16.74 16.67
C ALA A 233 -8.80 16.50 15.73
N THR A 234 -8.81 17.21 14.60
CA THR A 234 -9.85 17.12 13.56
C THR A 234 -9.32 16.55 12.24
N SER A 235 -8.13 15.95 12.29
CA SER A 235 -7.51 15.25 11.18
C SER A 235 -6.56 14.18 11.67
N TYR A 236 -6.38 13.15 10.85
CA TYR A 236 -5.46 12.05 11.11
C TYR A 236 -5.10 11.31 9.83
N THR A 237 -3.88 10.77 9.75
CA THR A 237 -3.47 9.88 8.65
C THR A 237 -3.27 8.48 9.19
N ILE A 238 -4.13 7.55 8.78
CA ILE A 238 -3.94 6.12 9.04
C ILE A 238 -2.77 5.65 8.18
N LYS A 239 -1.81 4.95 8.77
CA LYS A 239 -0.59 4.43 8.12
C LYS A 239 -0.51 2.92 8.25
N GLU A 240 0.47 2.32 7.58
CA GLU A 240 0.77 0.89 7.65
C GLU A 240 -0.39 0.02 7.15
N LEU A 241 -1.19 0.57 6.23
CA LEU A 241 -2.27 -0.16 5.58
C LEU A 241 -1.73 -1.11 4.52
N THR A 242 -2.50 -2.16 4.21
CA THR A 242 -2.20 -3.10 3.14
C THR A 242 -2.58 -2.45 1.79
N PRO A 243 -1.74 -2.50 0.75
CA PRO A 243 -2.10 -2.09 -0.60
C PRO A 243 -3.29 -2.88 -1.16
N ASP A 244 -4.00 -2.29 -2.12
CA ASP A 244 -5.15 -2.91 -2.81
C ASP A 244 -6.21 -3.48 -1.86
N THR A 245 -6.43 -2.82 -0.73
CA THR A 245 -7.26 -3.35 0.36
C THR A 245 -8.35 -2.36 0.73
N GLU A 246 -9.56 -2.86 0.81
CA GLU A 246 -10.74 -2.10 1.23
C GLU A 246 -10.83 -1.99 2.76
N TYR A 247 -11.09 -0.79 3.25
CA TYR A 247 -11.24 -0.45 4.66
C TYR A 247 -12.56 0.28 4.90
N ARG A 248 -13.22 -0.02 6.02
CA ARG A 248 -14.27 0.83 6.59
C ARG A 248 -13.65 1.77 7.61
N VAL A 249 -14.06 3.02 7.60
CA VAL A 249 -13.54 4.09 8.45
C VAL A 249 -14.69 4.89 9.05
N ASN A 250 -14.59 5.20 10.33
CA ASN A 250 -15.51 6.06 11.06
C ASN A 250 -14.75 6.95 12.06
N ILE A 251 -15.36 8.05 12.47
CA ILE A 251 -14.92 8.89 13.58
C ILE A 251 -15.92 8.75 14.72
N ARG A 252 -15.45 8.28 15.87
CA ARG A 252 -16.22 8.35 17.12
C ARG A 252 -15.89 9.67 17.81
N ALA A 253 -16.89 10.51 18.03
CA ALA A 253 -16.78 11.72 18.85
C ALA A 253 -17.40 11.45 20.23
N LEU A 254 -16.67 11.80 21.29
CA LEU A 254 -17.06 11.64 22.68
C LEU A 254 -17.10 13.01 23.37
N ASP A 255 -18.19 13.27 24.06
CA ASP A 255 -18.34 14.43 24.94
C ASP A 255 -17.56 14.22 26.26
N GLU A 256 -17.55 15.21 27.16
CA GLU A 256 -16.87 15.07 28.46
C GLU A 256 -17.58 14.15 29.45
N SER A 257 -18.83 13.77 29.20
CA SER A 257 -19.57 12.79 30.03
C SER A 257 -19.45 11.35 29.52
N GLY A 258 -18.70 11.13 28.43
CA GLY A 258 -18.52 9.81 27.82
C GLY A 258 -19.70 9.35 26.94
N ASN A 259 -20.66 10.22 26.64
CA ASN A 259 -21.60 9.97 25.56
C ASN A 259 -20.89 10.10 24.23
N TYR A 260 -21.31 9.32 23.24
CA TYR A 260 -20.64 9.32 21.96
C TYR A 260 -21.59 9.15 20.80
N ILE A 261 -21.14 9.68 19.66
CA ILE A 261 -21.75 9.46 18.36
C ILE A 261 -20.68 8.99 17.39
N ARG A 262 -21.12 8.27 16.36
CA ARG A 262 -20.29 7.94 15.20
C ARG A 262 -20.71 8.80 14.02
N TYR A 263 -19.74 9.20 13.24
CA TYR A 263 -19.97 9.89 11.98
C TYR A 263 -20.46 8.88 10.93
N ASP A 264 -20.82 9.38 9.75
CA ASP A 264 -21.14 8.51 8.62
C ASP A 264 -19.91 7.69 8.22
N GLU A 265 -20.08 6.37 8.19
CA GLU A 265 -19.03 5.42 7.78
C GLU A 265 -18.63 5.65 6.32
N GLN A 266 -17.33 5.51 6.04
CA GLN A 266 -16.77 5.57 4.69
C GLN A 266 -16.09 4.24 4.36
N THR A 267 -16.27 3.75 3.13
CA THR A 267 -15.53 2.61 2.59
C THR A 267 -14.48 3.12 1.60
N ILE A 268 -13.22 2.77 1.82
CA ILE A 268 -12.06 3.35 1.12
C ILE A 268 -11.09 2.23 0.76
N THR A 269 -10.67 2.16 -0.51
CA THR A 269 -9.68 1.18 -0.98
C THR A 269 -8.33 1.85 -1.17
N THR A 270 -7.29 1.31 -0.53
CA THR A 270 -5.90 1.76 -0.74
C THR A 270 -5.45 1.49 -2.16
N LYS A 271 -4.50 2.29 -2.65
CA LYS A 271 -3.95 2.04 -4.00
C LYS A 271 -3.20 0.71 -4.04
N SER A 272 -3.25 0.04 -5.18
CA SER A 272 -2.49 -1.19 -5.39
C SER A 272 -0.98 -0.91 -5.46
N GLU A 273 -0.17 -1.93 -5.19
CA GLU A 273 1.27 -1.84 -5.35
C GLU A 273 1.66 -2.09 -6.81
N THR A 274 2.36 -1.13 -7.41
CA THR A 274 2.88 -1.25 -8.77
C THR A 274 4.29 -1.83 -8.74
N THR A 275 4.49 -2.99 -9.34
CA THR A 275 5.82 -3.56 -9.56
C THR A 275 6.41 -2.97 -10.84
N ILE A 276 7.66 -2.54 -10.80
CA ILE A 276 8.43 -2.08 -11.96
C ILE A 276 9.33 -3.22 -12.42
N TYR A 277 9.38 -3.53 -13.70
CA TYR A 277 9.98 -4.77 -14.23
C TYR A 277 11.38 -4.62 -14.86
N ASP A 278 12.20 -3.63 -14.49
CA ASP A 278 13.58 -3.48 -15.01
C ASP A 278 13.68 -3.51 -16.56
N LEU A 279 12.57 -3.17 -17.23
CA LEU A 279 12.37 -3.19 -18.67
C LEU A 279 11.71 -1.88 -19.07
N LYS A 280 12.22 -1.25 -20.13
CA LYS A 280 11.57 -0.10 -20.76
C LYS A 280 11.30 -0.37 -22.23
N ILE A 281 10.11 0.04 -22.66
CA ILE A 281 9.66 -0.02 -24.06
C ILE A 281 9.41 1.41 -24.53
N ALA A 282 10.08 1.82 -25.61
CA ALA A 282 10.05 3.19 -26.12
C ALA A 282 10.25 4.25 -25.00
N GLY A 283 11.19 4.00 -24.08
CA GLY A 283 11.47 4.87 -22.93
C GLY A 283 10.51 4.75 -21.73
N THR A 284 9.36 4.10 -21.88
CA THR A 284 8.36 3.94 -20.81
C THR A 284 8.61 2.68 -19.98
N GLU A 285 8.46 2.79 -18.66
CA GLU A 285 8.63 1.67 -17.73
C GLU A 285 7.53 0.63 -17.89
N VAL A 286 7.95 -0.64 -17.97
CA VAL A 286 7.03 -1.78 -17.93
C VAL A 286 6.75 -2.10 -16.46
N THR A 287 5.47 -2.16 -16.12
CA THR A 287 4.97 -2.32 -14.75
C THR A 287 3.83 -3.33 -14.69
N SER A 288 3.45 -3.76 -13.48
CA SER A 288 2.28 -4.64 -13.29
C SER A 288 0.97 -4.07 -13.86
N ALA A 289 0.88 -2.75 -14.06
CA ALA A 289 -0.30 -2.09 -14.62
C ALA A 289 -0.37 -2.16 -16.16
N ASN A 290 0.76 -2.18 -16.87
CA ASN A 290 0.79 -2.12 -18.34
C ASN A 290 1.38 -3.38 -19.00
N CYS A 291 1.98 -4.31 -18.25
CA CYS A 291 2.67 -5.45 -18.85
C CYS A 291 1.77 -6.36 -19.70
N LYS A 292 0.46 -6.38 -19.46
CA LYS A 292 -0.51 -7.17 -20.25
C LYS A 292 -0.91 -6.50 -21.57
N ASP A 293 -0.66 -5.21 -21.73
CA ASP A 293 -0.93 -4.47 -22.96
C ASP A 293 0.00 -3.27 -23.04
N LEU A 294 1.12 -3.44 -23.74
CA LEU A 294 2.13 -2.39 -23.94
C LEU A 294 1.81 -1.53 -25.16
N SER A 295 0.74 -1.81 -25.91
CA SER A 295 0.29 -0.96 -27.02
C SER A 295 -0.27 0.38 -26.55
N VAL A 296 -0.51 0.53 -25.24
CA VAL A 296 -0.86 1.80 -24.58
C VAL A 296 0.29 2.81 -24.55
N ILE A 297 1.52 2.38 -24.87
CA ILE A 297 2.70 3.24 -24.90
C ILE A 297 2.77 3.95 -26.26
N ASP A 298 2.94 5.26 -26.24
CA ASP A 298 3.08 6.06 -27.45
C ASP A 298 4.21 5.54 -28.35
N GLY A 299 3.88 5.30 -29.62
CA GLY A 299 4.81 4.74 -30.60
C GLY A 299 4.84 3.21 -30.66
N VAL A 300 4.07 2.51 -29.82
CA VAL A 300 3.89 1.05 -29.90
C VAL A 300 2.59 0.70 -30.63
N SER A 301 2.64 -0.26 -31.55
CA SER A 301 1.47 -0.81 -32.23
C SER A 301 1.62 -2.32 -32.47
N GLY A 302 0.53 -2.98 -32.87
CA GLY A 302 0.44 -4.44 -32.88
C GLY A 302 0.23 -5.00 -31.47
N THR A 303 0.51 -6.29 -31.27
CA THR A 303 0.35 -6.94 -29.96
C THR A 303 1.71 -7.04 -29.27
N VAL A 304 1.87 -6.31 -28.16
CA VAL A 304 3.09 -6.31 -27.34
C VAL A 304 2.71 -6.58 -25.88
N THR A 305 3.22 -7.67 -25.33
CA THR A 305 2.91 -8.10 -23.96
C THR A 305 4.18 -8.56 -23.26
N TYR A 306 4.29 -8.29 -21.97
CA TYR A 306 5.34 -8.81 -21.11
C TYR A 306 4.75 -9.68 -20.00
N ASP A 307 5.19 -10.94 -19.95
CA ASP A 307 4.91 -11.87 -18.88
C ASP A 307 6.08 -11.88 -17.87
N PRO A 308 5.90 -11.35 -16.64
CA PRO A 308 6.96 -11.31 -15.64
C PRO A 308 7.34 -12.69 -15.09
N ASP A 309 6.44 -13.67 -15.10
CA ASP A 309 6.69 -15.01 -14.54
C ASP A 309 7.65 -15.80 -15.43
N THR A 310 7.46 -15.69 -16.74
CA THR A 310 8.34 -16.30 -17.75
C THR A 310 9.43 -15.37 -18.26
N LYS A 311 9.42 -14.09 -17.87
CA LYS A 311 10.27 -13.01 -18.40
C LYS A 311 10.21 -12.92 -19.92
N THR A 312 9.02 -13.09 -20.50
CA THR A 312 8.83 -13.11 -21.95
C THR A 312 8.17 -11.83 -22.43
N LEU A 313 8.85 -11.10 -23.30
CA LEU A 313 8.28 -10.03 -24.13
C LEU A 313 7.83 -10.65 -25.46
N THR A 314 6.53 -10.76 -25.66
CA THR A 314 5.95 -11.23 -26.93
C THR A 314 5.70 -10.05 -27.85
N LEU A 315 6.14 -10.20 -29.11
CA LEU A 315 5.94 -9.24 -30.19
C LEU A 315 5.21 -9.96 -31.32
N ASP A 316 3.94 -9.61 -31.54
CA ASP A 316 3.11 -10.16 -32.61
C ASP A 316 2.65 -9.05 -33.56
N ASN A 317 3.23 -9.05 -34.76
CA ASN A 317 3.04 -8.03 -35.78
C ASN A 317 3.21 -6.60 -35.23
N ALA A 318 4.19 -6.42 -34.34
CA ALA A 318 4.38 -5.23 -33.55
C ALA A 318 5.31 -4.21 -34.22
N THR A 319 4.99 -2.92 -34.05
CA THR A 319 5.92 -1.83 -34.38
C THR A 319 6.24 -1.04 -33.14
N ILE A 320 7.53 -0.75 -32.90
CA ILE A 320 7.97 0.14 -31.82
C ILE A 320 8.76 1.29 -32.44
N LYS A 321 8.24 2.50 -32.27
CA LYS A 321 8.87 3.74 -32.71
C LYS A 321 9.14 4.63 -31.50
N THR A 322 10.34 5.21 -31.44
CA THR A 322 10.74 6.13 -30.36
C THR A 322 11.39 7.40 -30.91
N THR A 323 11.02 8.54 -30.33
CA THR A 323 11.63 9.85 -30.56
C THR A 323 12.38 10.38 -29.34
N GLU A 324 12.47 9.56 -28.28
CA GLU A 324 13.07 9.96 -27.01
C GLU A 324 14.58 10.21 -27.16
N THR A 325 15.03 11.36 -26.63
CA THR A 325 16.45 11.75 -26.65
C THR A 325 17.11 11.30 -25.34
N LYS A 326 18.28 10.62 -25.41
CA LYS A 326 19.19 10.21 -24.30
C LYS A 326 19.16 8.71 -23.91
N SER A 327 20.05 8.36 -22.98
CA SER A 327 20.61 7.03 -22.61
C SER A 327 19.65 5.86 -22.31
N TRP A 328 18.34 6.01 -22.49
CA TRP A 328 17.33 4.95 -22.32
C TRP A 328 16.17 5.03 -23.33
N GLY A 329 16.27 5.89 -24.35
CA GLY A 329 15.27 6.05 -25.41
C GLY A 329 15.24 4.91 -26.43
N HIS A 330 15.80 3.74 -26.12
CA HIS A 330 15.78 2.57 -26.99
C HIS A 330 14.35 2.06 -27.17
N CYS A 331 14.07 1.36 -28.28
CA CYS A 331 12.81 0.62 -28.43
C CYS A 331 12.69 -0.43 -27.33
N ILE A 332 13.80 -1.09 -26.99
CA ILE A 332 13.92 -1.98 -25.82
C ILE A 332 15.16 -1.60 -25.02
N SER A 333 14.97 -1.31 -23.73
CA SER A 333 16.06 -1.24 -22.75
C SER A 333 15.88 -2.32 -21.70
N ASN A 334 16.80 -3.29 -21.66
CA ASN A 334 16.72 -4.46 -20.78
C ASN A 334 17.75 -4.41 -19.64
N GLN A 335 17.28 -4.54 -18.40
CA GLN A 335 18.10 -4.82 -17.22
C GLN A 335 17.70 -6.16 -16.55
N ILE A 336 16.75 -6.90 -17.12
CA ILE A 336 16.32 -8.22 -16.67
C ILE A 336 17.37 -9.26 -17.08
N ASN A 337 17.78 -10.10 -16.13
CA ASN A 337 18.56 -11.30 -16.46
C ASN A 337 17.61 -12.43 -16.91
N GLY A 338 17.84 -12.92 -18.13
CA GLY A 338 17.05 -13.98 -18.77
C GLY A 338 15.81 -13.46 -19.50
N LEU A 339 15.85 -12.25 -20.07
CA LEU A 339 14.74 -11.74 -20.90
C LEU A 339 14.60 -12.61 -22.16
N ASN A 340 13.41 -13.11 -22.44
CA ASN A 340 13.07 -13.77 -23.70
C ASN A 340 12.23 -12.83 -24.57
N ILE A 341 12.70 -12.51 -25.77
CA ILE A 341 11.96 -11.76 -26.79
C ILE A 341 11.40 -12.78 -27.78
N HIS A 342 10.09 -13.02 -27.71
CA HIS A 342 9.39 -13.98 -28.54
C HIS A 342 8.72 -13.31 -29.74
N LEU A 343 9.13 -13.70 -30.95
CA LEU A 343 8.73 -13.07 -32.21
C LEU A 343 7.65 -13.89 -32.91
N ILE A 344 6.53 -13.23 -33.20
CA ILE A 344 5.42 -13.75 -34.00
C ILE A 344 5.14 -12.75 -35.14
N GLY A 345 4.89 -13.25 -36.34
CA GLY A 345 4.60 -12.40 -37.50
C GLY A 345 5.76 -11.49 -37.89
N ASN A 346 5.46 -10.27 -38.34
CA ASN A 346 6.45 -9.30 -38.81
C ASN A 346 6.54 -8.11 -37.86
N ASN A 347 7.67 -7.97 -37.17
CA ASN A 347 7.90 -6.93 -36.18
C ASN A 347 8.92 -5.91 -36.70
N ALA A 348 8.77 -4.65 -36.33
CA ALA A 348 9.64 -3.57 -36.82
C ALA A 348 9.95 -2.53 -35.74
N PHE A 349 11.22 -2.24 -35.50
CA PHE A 349 11.65 -1.17 -34.61
C PHE A 349 12.32 -0.04 -35.38
N THR A 350 11.95 1.19 -35.06
CA THR A 350 12.57 2.39 -35.61
C THR A 350 12.87 3.42 -34.52
N SER A 351 14.00 4.10 -34.66
CA SER A 351 14.43 5.14 -33.72
C SER A 351 15.03 6.31 -34.47
N GLU A 352 14.69 7.53 -34.04
CA GLU A 352 15.20 8.77 -34.63
C GLU A 352 16.35 9.38 -33.83
N GLN A 353 16.51 9.01 -32.56
CA GLN A 353 17.36 9.71 -31.58
C GLN A 353 18.24 8.81 -30.69
N SER A 354 18.05 7.48 -30.72
CA SER A 354 18.82 6.51 -29.91
C SER A 354 19.09 5.20 -30.67
N GLY A 355 19.86 4.28 -30.08
CA GLY A 355 19.96 2.90 -30.56
C GLY A 355 18.64 2.13 -30.39
N LEU A 356 18.50 0.97 -31.04
CA LEU A 356 17.21 0.25 -31.04
C LEU A 356 17.03 -0.66 -29.84
N ILE A 357 18.02 -1.50 -29.54
CA ILE A 357 17.98 -2.44 -28.41
C ILE A 357 19.24 -2.28 -27.57
N TYR A 358 19.05 -2.17 -26.26
CA TYR A 358 20.11 -2.17 -25.27
C TYR A 358 19.94 -3.33 -24.29
N ASN A 359 20.99 -4.14 -24.15
CA ASN A 359 21.09 -5.19 -23.14
C ASN A 359 22.20 -4.84 -22.15
N ASP A 360 21.85 -4.71 -20.87
CA ASP A 360 22.74 -4.20 -19.84
C ASP A 360 23.86 -5.18 -19.43
N ASP A 361 24.80 -4.70 -18.61
CA ASP A 361 25.96 -5.46 -18.16
C ASP A 361 25.55 -6.80 -17.52
N ASP A 362 26.20 -7.89 -17.97
CA ASP A 362 26.01 -9.26 -17.49
C ASP A 362 24.57 -9.81 -17.58
N LYS A 363 23.70 -9.20 -18.38
CA LYS A 363 22.33 -9.70 -18.60
C LYS A 363 22.25 -10.71 -19.74
N GLN A 364 21.54 -11.80 -19.52
CA GLN A 364 21.17 -12.74 -20.57
C GLN A 364 19.88 -12.29 -21.25
N MET A 365 19.89 -12.25 -22.58
CA MET A 365 18.72 -12.00 -23.42
C MET A 365 18.66 -13.05 -24.53
N THR A 366 17.46 -13.52 -24.85
CA THR A 366 17.23 -14.51 -25.91
C THR A 366 16.20 -13.99 -26.90
N PHE A 367 16.45 -14.13 -28.20
CA PHE A 367 15.43 -13.98 -29.24
C PHE A 367 14.95 -15.36 -29.67
N THR A 368 13.63 -15.57 -29.67
CA THR A 368 12.98 -16.83 -30.07
C THR A 368 11.77 -16.59 -30.97
N GLY A 369 11.21 -17.66 -31.52
CA GLY A 369 9.96 -17.64 -32.29
C GLY A 369 10.19 -17.50 -33.79
N GLU A 370 9.27 -18.06 -34.59
CA GLU A 370 9.40 -18.16 -36.05
C GLU A 370 9.19 -16.80 -36.77
N GLY A 371 8.84 -15.75 -36.03
CA GLY A 371 8.64 -14.40 -36.57
C GLY A 371 9.93 -13.71 -37.03
N LYS A 372 9.73 -12.59 -37.73
CA LYS A 372 10.79 -11.68 -38.18
C LYS A 372 10.82 -10.41 -37.34
N LEU A 373 12.00 -9.94 -36.99
CA LEU A 373 12.23 -8.60 -36.43
C LEU A 373 13.14 -7.80 -37.36
N THR A 374 12.63 -6.65 -37.80
CA THR A 374 13.37 -5.67 -38.61
C THR A 374 13.77 -4.49 -37.73
N LEU A 375 15.06 -4.18 -37.69
CA LEU A 375 15.64 -3.08 -36.93
C LEU A 375 16.24 -2.06 -37.91
N SER A 376 15.71 -0.83 -37.92
CA SER A 376 16.25 0.24 -38.76
C SER A 376 16.44 1.56 -38.02
N SER A 377 17.60 2.20 -38.23
CA SER A 377 17.93 3.52 -37.65
C SER A 377 18.43 4.46 -38.74
N GLY A 378 17.92 5.70 -38.78
CA GLY A 378 18.33 6.71 -39.76
C GLY A 378 19.52 7.58 -39.33
N LEU A 379 20.01 8.43 -40.24
CA LEU A 379 21.14 9.35 -40.04
C LEU A 379 20.94 10.41 -38.96
N THR A 380 19.70 10.61 -38.50
CA THR A 380 19.33 11.60 -37.47
C THR A 380 19.79 11.20 -36.08
N VAL A 381 20.12 9.93 -35.85
CA VAL A 381 20.61 9.43 -34.56
C VAL A 381 22.02 10.01 -34.29
N PRO A 382 22.32 10.53 -33.09
CA PRO A 382 23.66 11.02 -32.74
C PRO A 382 24.71 9.90 -32.87
N GLU A 383 25.92 10.23 -33.32
CA GLU A 383 26.97 9.27 -33.71
C GLU A 383 27.21 8.15 -32.66
N GLY A 384 27.37 8.50 -31.38
CA GLY A 384 27.60 7.53 -30.30
C GLY A 384 26.42 6.61 -29.95
N PHE A 385 25.25 6.81 -30.56
CA PHE A 385 24.03 6.01 -30.36
C PHE A 385 23.57 5.29 -31.64
N ARG A 386 24.34 5.37 -32.73
CA ARG A 386 24.02 4.68 -33.97
C ARG A 386 24.34 3.19 -33.85
N TYR A 387 23.39 2.41 -33.33
CA TYR A 387 23.51 0.96 -33.33
C TYR A 387 22.16 0.25 -33.35
N GLY A 388 22.16 -0.96 -33.91
CA GLY A 388 20.99 -1.84 -33.87
C GLY A 388 20.82 -2.42 -32.48
N ILE A 389 21.76 -3.29 -32.09
CA ILE A 389 21.75 -3.94 -30.78
C ILE A 389 23.09 -3.71 -30.10
N ARG A 390 23.05 -3.04 -28.94
CA ARG A 390 24.20 -2.91 -28.05
C ARG A 390 24.06 -3.89 -26.90
N ASN A 391 24.96 -4.86 -26.86
CA ASN A 391 24.99 -5.91 -25.87
C ASN A 391 26.17 -5.74 -24.93
N ARG A 392 25.93 -5.69 -23.61
CA ARG A 392 27.00 -5.76 -22.61
C ARG A 392 26.98 -7.04 -21.76
N GLY A 393 26.04 -7.93 -22.04
CA GLY A 393 25.96 -9.26 -21.44
C GLY A 393 26.09 -10.36 -22.49
N HIS A 394 25.10 -11.24 -22.55
CA HIS A 394 25.03 -12.38 -23.45
C HIS A 394 23.71 -12.38 -24.21
N ILE A 395 23.79 -12.49 -25.54
CA ILE A 395 22.60 -12.64 -26.39
C ILE A 395 22.64 -13.98 -27.13
N LEU A 396 21.55 -14.73 -27.03
CA LEU A 396 21.26 -15.91 -27.83
C LEU A 396 20.19 -15.55 -28.87
N VAL A 397 20.47 -15.83 -30.15
CA VAL A 397 19.48 -15.74 -31.23
C VAL A 397 19.15 -17.14 -31.68
N LYS A 398 17.92 -17.59 -31.44
CA LYS A 398 17.50 -18.98 -31.63
C LYS A 398 16.22 -19.11 -32.43
N ASP A 399 16.24 -19.94 -33.48
CA ASP A 399 15.06 -20.32 -34.28
C ASP A 399 14.24 -19.12 -34.81
N CYS A 400 14.89 -17.97 -35.08
CA CYS A 400 14.21 -16.73 -35.44
C CYS A 400 14.91 -15.94 -36.55
N HIS A 401 14.22 -14.93 -37.10
CA HIS A 401 14.73 -14.06 -38.17
C HIS A 401 14.98 -12.64 -37.66
N LEU A 402 16.24 -12.17 -37.72
CA LEU A 402 16.60 -10.77 -37.46
C LEU A 402 17.14 -10.10 -38.73
N GLU A 403 16.66 -8.90 -39.05
CA GLU A 403 17.19 -8.07 -40.12
C GLU A 403 17.50 -6.68 -39.57
N ILE A 404 18.78 -6.29 -39.58
CA ILE A 404 19.29 -5.14 -38.88
C ILE A 404 20.07 -4.28 -39.86
N SER A 405 19.60 -3.06 -40.10
CA SER A 405 20.23 -2.10 -41.00
C SER A 405 20.37 -0.75 -40.31
N THR A 406 21.60 -0.36 -40.00
CA THR A 406 21.87 0.87 -39.25
C THR A 406 23.02 1.67 -39.84
N GLU A 407 22.95 2.99 -39.68
CA GLU A 407 24.03 3.89 -40.11
C GLU A 407 25.29 3.79 -39.26
N GLY A 408 25.21 3.13 -38.09
CA GLY A 408 26.37 2.83 -37.26
C GLY A 408 26.70 1.34 -37.27
N SER A 409 26.67 0.68 -36.10
CA SER A 409 26.99 -0.76 -35.98
C SER A 409 25.72 -1.60 -35.80
N ALA A 410 25.53 -2.68 -36.56
CA ALA A 410 24.33 -3.49 -36.42
C ALA A 410 24.32 -4.31 -35.11
N LEU A 411 25.36 -5.11 -34.89
CA LEU A 411 25.56 -5.90 -33.68
C LEU A 411 26.83 -5.45 -32.96
N LEU A 412 26.68 -4.95 -31.73
CA LEU A 412 27.75 -4.27 -31.00
C LEU A 412 27.96 -4.90 -29.63
N ARG A 413 29.23 -5.24 -29.32
CA ARG A 413 29.70 -5.68 -27.99
C ARG A 413 29.12 -6.99 -27.47
N GLY A 414 29.62 -7.41 -26.30
CA GLY A 414 29.09 -8.55 -25.55
C GLY A 414 29.41 -9.90 -26.20
N THR A 415 28.74 -10.94 -25.71
CA THR A 415 28.87 -12.31 -26.24
C THR A 415 27.62 -12.68 -27.02
N TRP A 416 27.81 -13.37 -28.15
CA TRP A 416 26.73 -13.75 -29.05
C TRP A 416 26.76 -15.24 -29.35
N GLU A 417 25.60 -15.85 -29.31
CA GLU A 417 25.34 -17.22 -29.77
C GLU A 417 24.22 -17.20 -30.80
N PHE A 418 24.43 -17.94 -31.89
CA PHE A 418 23.49 -18.10 -32.98
C PHE A 418 23.15 -19.59 -33.12
N ASP A 419 21.86 -19.94 -32.98
CA ASP A 419 21.37 -21.32 -32.99
C ASP A 419 20.20 -21.46 -33.97
N ASN A 420 20.42 -22.14 -35.10
CA ASN A 420 19.43 -22.36 -36.16
C ASN A 420 18.65 -21.09 -36.60
N CYS A 421 19.29 -19.93 -36.54
CA CYS A 421 18.66 -18.65 -36.83
C CYS A 421 18.99 -18.13 -38.24
N HIS A 422 18.25 -17.11 -38.66
CA HIS A 422 18.54 -16.31 -39.85
C HIS A 422 18.76 -14.84 -39.47
N VAL A 423 19.99 -14.35 -39.55
CA VAL A 423 20.34 -12.97 -39.20
C VAL A 423 20.97 -12.27 -40.40
N ARG A 424 20.43 -11.11 -40.77
CA ARG A 424 21.05 -10.18 -41.71
C ARG A 424 21.42 -8.91 -40.97
N ALA A 425 22.71 -8.58 -40.92
CA ALA A 425 23.23 -7.43 -40.17
C ALA A 425 24.07 -6.53 -41.07
N LYS A 426 23.72 -5.25 -41.14
CA LYS A 426 24.46 -4.22 -41.88
C LYS A 426 24.66 -2.97 -41.03
N GLY A 427 25.93 -2.64 -40.80
CA GLY A 427 26.36 -1.41 -40.13
C GLY A 427 27.31 -0.60 -41.01
N ASN A 428 26.98 0.65 -41.29
CA ASN A 428 27.71 1.48 -42.25
C ASN A 428 28.94 2.21 -41.66
N ALA A 429 29.12 2.28 -40.33
CA ALA A 429 30.21 3.04 -39.71
C ALA A 429 31.40 2.17 -39.26
N GLU A 430 31.39 1.66 -38.02
CA GLU A 430 32.51 0.88 -37.47
C GLU A 430 32.55 -0.57 -37.98
N GLY A 431 31.39 -1.08 -38.42
CA GLY A 431 31.20 -2.41 -39.00
C GLY A 431 29.86 -3.03 -38.61
N SER A 432 29.48 -4.09 -39.32
CA SER A 432 28.22 -4.81 -39.13
C SER A 432 28.21 -5.62 -37.83
N ILE A 433 29.32 -6.27 -37.47
CA ILE A 433 29.45 -7.02 -36.21
C ILE A 433 30.83 -6.77 -35.58
N VAL A 434 30.86 -5.99 -34.50
CA VAL A 434 32.12 -5.41 -33.96
C VAL A 434 32.15 -5.31 -32.43
N HIS A 435 33.35 -5.17 -31.87
CA HIS A 435 33.64 -5.00 -30.44
C HIS A 435 33.20 -6.17 -29.54
N LEU A 436 33.08 -7.39 -30.07
CA LEU A 436 32.58 -8.53 -29.30
C LEU A 436 33.59 -8.96 -28.23
N LYS A 437 33.10 -9.49 -27.10
CA LYS A 437 33.95 -9.97 -25.99
C LYS A 437 34.65 -11.30 -26.31
N ALA A 438 34.07 -12.08 -27.22
CA ALA A 438 34.59 -13.35 -27.71
C ALA A 438 34.11 -13.58 -29.15
N GLU A 439 34.76 -14.49 -29.86
CA GLU A 439 34.23 -15.00 -31.12
C GLU A 439 32.84 -15.63 -30.91
N PRO A 440 31.83 -15.31 -31.73
CA PRO A 440 30.50 -15.87 -31.58
C PRO A 440 30.46 -17.37 -31.77
N THR A 441 29.53 -18.02 -31.07
CA THR A 441 29.26 -19.44 -31.27
C THR A 441 28.12 -19.63 -32.27
N PHE A 442 28.26 -20.64 -33.13
CA PHE A 442 27.29 -20.96 -34.17
C PHE A 442 26.89 -22.44 -34.05
N LYS A 443 25.58 -22.70 -33.91
CA LYS A 443 24.98 -24.03 -33.85
C LYS A 443 23.96 -24.15 -34.98
N GLY A 444 24.19 -25.07 -35.90
CA GLY A 444 23.32 -25.29 -37.07
C GLY A 444 23.26 -24.14 -38.09
N CYS A 445 23.95 -23.02 -37.85
CA CYS A 445 24.13 -21.91 -38.79
C CYS A 445 25.61 -21.54 -38.97
N SER A 446 25.89 -20.63 -39.91
CA SER A 446 27.19 -19.99 -40.09
C SER A 446 27.04 -18.69 -40.85
N ILE A 447 28.08 -17.86 -40.87
CA ILE A 447 28.16 -16.74 -41.82
C ILE A 447 28.21 -17.30 -43.25
N THR A 448 27.22 -16.97 -44.08
CA THR A 448 27.11 -17.38 -45.48
C THR A 448 27.48 -16.27 -46.45
N SER A 449 27.43 -15.01 -46.02
CA SER A 449 27.87 -13.85 -46.78
C SER A 449 28.35 -12.73 -45.85
N PRO A 450 29.39 -11.95 -46.21
CA PRO A 450 30.28 -12.19 -47.34
C PRO A 450 31.21 -13.38 -47.08
N GLN A 451 31.70 -14.00 -48.15
CA GLN A 451 32.66 -15.11 -48.06
C GLN A 451 34.03 -14.60 -47.60
N HIS A 452 34.85 -15.51 -47.07
CA HIS A 452 36.23 -15.23 -46.64
C HIS A 452 36.34 -14.19 -45.52
N THR A 453 35.32 -14.05 -44.70
CA THR A 453 35.38 -13.23 -43.48
C THR A 453 36.11 -13.96 -42.36
N VAL A 454 36.75 -13.20 -41.49
CA VAL A 454 37.51 -13.72 -40.33
C VAL A 454 37.22 -12.90 -39.09
N TRP A 455 37.22 -13.56 -37.93
CA TRP A 455 37.19 -12.88 -36.63
C TRP A 455 38.61 -12.46 -36.25
N LYS A 456 38.83 -11.16 -36.13
CA LYS A 456 40.12 -10.59 -35.72
C LYS A 456 40.04 -10.08 -34.29
N SER A 457 40.96 -10.54 -33.44
CA SER A 457 41.15 -9.97 -32.10
C SER A 457 41.97 -8.68 -32.18
N VAL A 458 41.46 -7.59 -31.61
CA VAL A 458 42.17 -6.33 -31.39
C VAL A 458 42.04 -5.98 -29.92
N GLY A 459 43.15 -6.09 -29.17
CA GLY A 459 43.10 -6.01 -27.71
C GLY A 459 42.30 -7.17 -27.12
N ALA A 460 41.28 -6.85 -26.33
CA ALA A 460 40.37 -7.82 -25.70
C ALA A 460 39.02 -7.98 -26.45
N GLU A 461 38.90 -7.41 -27.65
CA GLU A 461 37.67 -7.38 -28.43
C GLU A 461 37.84 -8.05 -29.80
N TYR A 462 36.74 -8.53 -30.39
CA TYR A 462 36.70 -9.22 -31.68
C TYR A 462 35.87 -8.45 -32.72
N PHE A 463 36.36 -8.45 -33.96
CA PHE A 463 35.78 -7.74 -35.10
C PHE A 463 35.64 -8.70 -36.29
N LEU A 464 34.51 -8.63 -37.00
CA LEU A 464 34.37 -9.36 -38.26
C LEU A 464 35.01 -8.55 -39.39
N GLN A 465 36.06 -9.12 -40.00
CA GLN A 465 36.81 -8.48 -41.07
C GLN A 465 36.70 -9.23 -42.40
N ASP A 466 36.82 -8.48 -43.49
CA ASP A 466 36.93 -9.03 -44.85
C ASP A 466 38.36 -9.52 -45.15
N ALA A 467 38.57 -10.01 -46.38
CA ALA A 467 39.85 -10.52 -46.85
C ALA A 467 40.98 -9.47 -46.87
N ASP A 468 40.65 -8.17 -46.90
CA ASP A 468 41.60 -7.06 -46.86
C ASP A 468 41.92 -6.62 -45.42
N GLY A 469 41.33 -7.27 -44.41
CA GLY A 469 41.50 -6.93 -43.00
C GLY A 469 40.72 -5.70 -42.56
N LYS A 470 39.70 -5.27 -43.33
CA LYS A 470 38.80 -4.16 -42.95
C LYS A 470 37.55 -4.72 -42.29
N ASN A 471 37.00 -3.99 -41.33
CA ASN A 471 35.72 -4.36 -40.72
C ASN A 471 34.64 -4.39 -41.81
N VAL A 472 33.83 -5.46 -41.83
CA VAL A 472 32.75 -5.59 -42.81
C VAL A 472 31.69 -4.52 -42.54
N THR A 473 31.44 -3.62 -43.49
CA THR A 473 30.41 -2.56 -43.40
C THR A 473 29.20 -2.78 -44.31
N ASP A 474 29.11 -3.98 -44.92
CA ASP A 474 27.96 -4.39 -45.72
C ASP A 474 27.20 -5.55 -45.05
N TRP A 475 26.15 -6.03 -45.72
CA TRP A 475 25.33 -7.14 -45.24
C TRP A 475 26.15 -8.38 -44.90
N VAL A 476 26.08 -8.75 -43.62
CA VAL A 476 26.50 -10.04 -43.09
C VAL A 476 25.26 -10.91 -42.93
N GLU A 477 25.28 -12.08 -43.53
CA GLU A 477 24.21 -13.07 -43.44
C GLU A 477 24.68 -14.27 -42.64
N ILE A 478 23.96 -14.58 -41.58
CA ILE A 478 24.09 -15.79 -40.78
C ILE A 478 22.84 -16.61 -41.07
N SER A 479 23.01 -17.78 -41.67
CA SER A 479 21.90 -18.65 -42.01
C SER A 479 22.29 -20.11 -41.82
N THR A 480 21.29 -21.00 -41.84
CA THR A 480 21.55 -22.44 -41.85
C THR A 480 22.39 -22.79 -43.08
N LYS A 481 23.43 -23.61 -42.91
CA LYS A 481 24.22 -24.04 -44.06
C LYS A 481 23.28 -24.72 -45.05
N PRO A 482 23.28 -24.35 -46.34
CA PRO A 482 22.56 -25.13 -47.33
C PRO A 482 23.13 -26.54 -47.29
N THR A 483 22.32 -27.50 -46.81
CA THR A 483 22.61 -28.90 -47.06
C THR A 483 22.64 -29.03 -48.58
N SER A 484 23.68 -29.68 -49.11
CA SER A 484 24.01 -29.83 -50.53
C SER A 484 22.91 -30.51 -51.39
N ALA A 485 21.68 -30.63 -50.89
CA ALA A 485 20.49 -31.11 -51.57
C ALA A 485 19.48 -30.00 -51.96
N GLN A 486 19.71 -28.73 -51.60
CA GLN A 486 18.88 -27.60 -52.04
C GLN A 486 19.58 -26.72 -53.09
N ALA A 487 20.21 -27.34 -54.09
CA ALA A 487 20.47 -26.63 -55.33
C ALA A 487 19.15 -26.51 -56.11
N LEU A 488 18.73 -25.27 -56.38
CA LEU A 488 17.57 -24.84 -57.17
C LEU A 488 16.19 -24.94 -56.49
N ARG A 489 15.89 -23.99 -55.60
CA ARG A 489 14.58 -23.34 -55.62
C ARG A 489 14.79 -21.84 -55.79
N THR A 490 14.54 -21.36 -57.00
CA THR A 490 14.28 -19.95 -57.23
C THR A 490 12.88 -19.65 -56.70
N ASP A 491 12.79 -19.20 -55.46
CA ASP A 491 11.55 -18.63 -54.93
C ASP A 491 11.34 -17.27 -55.60
N ALA A 492 10.62 -17.30 -56.73
CA ALA A 492 9.99 -16.10 -57.25
C ALA A 492 8.91 -15.66 -56.22
N PRO A 493 8.77 -14.34 -55.95
CA PRO A 493 7.82 -13.85 -54.97
C PRO A 493 6.40 -14.35 -55.31
N THR A 494 5.73 -14.94 -54.31
CA THR A 494 4.33 -15.37 -54.37
C THR A 494 3.47 -14.18 -54.81
N ARG A 495 3.06 -14.17 -56.07
CA ARG A 495 2.07 -13.21 -56.57
C ARG A 495 0.71 -13.58 -55.98
N CYS A 496 0.20 -12.76 -55.06
CA CYS A 496 -1.19 -12.87 -54.60
C CYS A 496 -2.14 -12.47 -55.74
N GLY A 497 -3.19 -13.25 -55.95
CA GLY A 497 -4.15 -13.11 -57.04
C GLY A 497 -4.37 -14.40 -57.83
N ILE A 498 -5.35 -14.37 -58.74
CA ILE A 498 -5.66 -15.50 -59.62
C ILE A 498 -5.07 -15.22 -61.00
N PHE A 499 -4.38 -16.21 -61.56
CA PHE A 499 -3.74 -16.13 -62.87
C PHE A 499 -4.12 -17.31 -63.77
N THR A 500 -4.12 -17.10 -65.08
CA THR A 500 -4.12 -18.20 -66.07
C THR A 500 -2.80 -18.96 -66.01
N LEU A 501 -2.74 -20.17 -66.59
CA LEU A 501 -1.49 -20.92 -66.76
C LEU A 501 -0.43 -20.16 -67.59
N THR A 502 -0.85 -19.19 -68.40
CA THR A 502 0.03 -18.31 -69.18
C THR A 502 0.45 -17.05 -68.42
N GLY A 503 0.04 -16.89 -67.15
CA GLY A 503 0.48 -15.79 -66.29
C GLY A 503 -0.35 -14.50 -66.40
N VAL A 504 -1.52 -14.54 -67.03
CA VAL A 504 -2.44 -13.39 -67.12
C VAL A 504 -3.23 -13.28 -65.83
N ARG A 505 -3.20 -12.10 -65.17
CA ARG A 505 -3.97 -11.83 -63.95
C ARG A 505 -5.47 -11.74 -64.26
N LEU A 506 -6.27 -12.33 -63.40
CA LEU A 506 -7.74 -12.33 -63.46
C LEU A 506 -8.30 -11.60 -62.24
N ASP A 507 -9.15 -10.60 -62.47
CA ASP A 507 -9.84 -9.84 -61.41
C ASP A 507 -11.21 -10.46 -61.04
N THR A 508 -11.44 -11.72 -61.42
CA THR A 508 -12.66 -12.47 -61.13
C THR A 508 -12.37 -13.53 -60.07
N SER A 509 -13.22 -13.61 -59.04
CA SER A 509 -13.11 -14.62 -57.97
C SER A 509 -13.11 -16.05 -58.53
N PHE A 510 -12.31 -16.95 -57.95
CA PHE A 510 -12.13 -18.34 -58.42
C PHE A 510 -13.47 -19.08 -58.62
N ASN A 511 -14.48 -18.78 -57.79
CA ASN A 511 -15.79 -19.42 -57.87
C ASN A 511 -16.60 -19.07 -59.12
N ARG A 512 -16.26 -17.98 -59.80
CA ARG A 512 -16.96 -17.46 -60.99
C ARG A 512 -16.19 -17.71 -62.29
N LEU A 513 -15.05 -18.39 -62.22
CA LEU A 513 -14.27 -18.77 -63.39
C LEU A 513 -14.89 -20.02 -64.06
N PRO A 514 -14.79 -20.13 -65.40
CA PRO A 514 -15.12 -21.36 -66.13
C PRO A 514 -14.30 -22.57 -65.65
N ALA A 515 -14.74 -23.78 -66.02
CA ALA A 515 -13.95 -25.00 -65.78
C ALA A 515 -12.56 -24.88 -66.43
N GLY A 516 -11.51 -25.21 -65.67
CA GLY A 516 -10.14 -24.96 -66.11
C GLY A 516 -9.11 -25.01 -64.99
N VAL A 517 -7.85 -24.77 -65.35
CA VAL A 517 -6.71 -24.77 -64.43
C VAL A 517 -6.20 -23.34 -64.25
N TYR A 518 -6.09 -22.92 -62.99
CA TYR A 518 -5.67 -21.57 -62.61
C TYR A 518 -4.56 -21.63 -61.56
N ILE A 519 -3.78 -20.56 -61.45
CA ILE A 519 -2.86 -20.35 -60.33
C ILE A 519 -3.53 -19.38 -59.37
N VAL A 520 -3.88 -19.82 -58.17
CA VAL A 520 -4.52 -19.04 -57.11
C VAL A 520 -3.52 -18.89 -55.98
N ASP A 521 -3.06 -17.65 -55.72
CA ASP A 521 -2.09 -17.33 -54.66
C ASP A 521 -0.85 -18.24 -54.68
N GLY A 522 -0.32 -18.47 -55.89
CA GLY A 522 0.85 -19.31 -56.13
C GLY A 522 0.58 -20.83 -56.17
N LYS A 523 -0.67 -21.29 -55.98
CA LYS A 523 -1.04 -22.72 -56.04
C LYS A 523 -1.85 -23.05 -57.28
N LYS A 524 -1.50 -24.14 -57.97
CA LYS A 524 -2.30 -24.69 -59.08
C LYS A 524 -3.62 -25.24 -58.55
N MET A 525 -4.74 -24.71 -59.02
CA MET A 525 -6.10 -25.12 -58.67
C MET A 525 -6.88 -25.52 -59.91
N VAL A 526 -7.72 -26.55 -59.78
CA VAL A 526 -8.60 -27.03 -60.84
C VAL A 526 -10.03 -26.65 -60.50
N LYS A 527 -10.69 -25.92 -61.39
CA LYS A 527 -12.13 -25.65 -61.33
C LYS A 527 -12.83 -26.74 -62.14
N PRO A 528 -13.58 -27.66 -61.49
CA PRO A 528 -14.28 -28.74 -62.16
C PRO A 528 -15.38 -28.23 -63.10
#